data_AF-K2GK40-F1
#
_entry.id   AF-K2GK40-F1
#
_cell.length_a   1.000
_cell.length_b   1.000
_cell.length_c   1.000
_cell.angle_alpha   90.00
_cell.angle_beta   90.00
_cell.angle_gamma   90.00
#
_symmetry.space_group_name_H-M   'P 1'
#
loop_
_entity.id
_entity.type
_entity.pdbx_description
1 polymer ?
#
loop_
_entity_poly.entity_id
_entity_poly.type
_entity_poly.pdbx_seq_one_letter_code
_entity_poly.pdbx_strand_id
1 'polypeptide(L)' 'MTNETLPIIGQRFRGFLPVVVDVETAGFNAQTDALLEIAAIPIVYNEEGQFVPGQAYHAHINPFEGANL' A
#
# COMPACT_ATOMS: atom_id res chain seq x y z
N MET A 1 12.48 -4.11 35.44
CA MET A 1 12.43 -4.41 34.00
C MET A 1 11.02 -4.14 33.55
N THR A 2 10.77 -3.12 32.73
CA THR A 2 9.44 -2.92 32.17
C THR A 2 9.22 -4.02 31.13
N ASN A 3 8.13 -4.76 31.23
CA ASN A 3 7.68 -5.64 30.15
C ASN A 3 7.19 -4.74 29.01
N GLU A 4 8.11 -4.26 28.17
CA GLU A 4 7.77 -3.50 26.98
C GLU A 4 7.01 -4.45 26.03
N THR A 5 5.70 -4.26 25.95
CA THR A 5 4.86 -5.01 25.00
C THR A 5 5.03 -4.36 23.64
N LEU A 6 5.30 -5.15 22.60
CA LEU A 6 5.40 -4.62 21.23
C LEU A 6 4.12 -3.85 20.84
N PRO A 7 4.25 -2.66 20.23
CA PRO A 7 3.09 -1.88 19.83
C PRO A 7 2.27 -2.64 18.78
N ILE A 8 0.94 -2.55 18.89
CA ILE A 8 0.01 -3.19 17.96
C ILE A 8 -0.40 -2.17 16.90
N ILE A 9 -0.30 -2.53 15.61
CA ILE A 9 -0.53 -1.61 14.48
C ILE A 9 -1.89 -0.88 14.55
N GLY A 10 -2.94 -1.59 15.00
CA GLY A 10 -4.29 -1.03 15.14
C GLY A 10 -4.43 0.08 16.18
N GLN A 11 -3.50 0.21 17.13
CA GLN A 11 -3.57 1.26 18.16
C GLN A 11 -3.02 2.60 17.66
N ARG A 12 -2.12 2.61 16.68
CA ARG A 12 -1.48 3.84 16.20
C ARG A 12 -2.40 4.70 15.35
N PHE A 13 -3.18 4.07 14.48
CA PHE A 13 -3.97 4.73 13.45
C PHE A 13 -5.47 4.45 13.62
N ARG A 14 -5.96 4.40 14.87
CA ARG A 14 -7.40 4.25 15.19
C ARG A 14 -8.05 3.04 14.51
N GLY A 15 -7.32 1.94 14.39
CA GLY A 15 -7.75 0.71 13.72
C GLY A 15 -7.39 0.60 12.24
N PHE A 16 -6.82 1.63 11.62
CA PHE A 16 -6.39 1.57 10.22
C PHE A 16 -5.01 0.90 10.06
N LEU A 17 -4.85 0.11 8.99
CA LEU A 17 -3.56 -0.40 8.52
C LEU A 17 -3.05 0.51 7.38
N PRO A 18 -1.93 1.23 7.56
CA PRO A 18 -1.36 2.03 6.49
C PRO A 18 -0.76 1.14 5.40
N VAL A 19 -1.02 1.47 4.14
CA VAL A 19 -0.45 0.82 2.97
C VAL A 19 0.03 1.92 2.02
N VAL A 20 1.32 1.88 1.67
CA VAL A 20 1.88 2.73 0.60
C VAL A 20 1.42 2.16 -0.73
N VAL A 21 0.85 2.99 -1.59
CA VAL A 21 0.37 2.61 -2.92
C VAL A 21 0.91 3.57 -3.94
N ASP A 22 1.39 3.02 -5.05
CA ASP A 22 1.79 3.75 -6.24
C ASP A 22 1.19 3.08 -7.49
N VAL A 23 0.86 3.87 -8.50
CA VAL A 23 0.19 3.41 -9.72
C VAL A 23 0.76 4.06 -10.96
N GLU A 24 0.90 3.28 -12.03
CA GLU A 24 1.20 3.79 -13.36
C GLU A 24 -0.06 3.75 -14.21
N THR A 25 -0.35 4.86 -14.91
CA THR A 25 -1.59 5.04 -15.66
C THR A 25 -1.31 5.58 -17.06
N ALA A 26 -2.21 5.32 -18.01
CA ALA A 26 -2.11 5.83 -19.37
C ALA A 26 -2.44 7.33 -19.49
N GLY A 27 -2.91 7.97 -18.42
CA GLY A 27 -3.31 9.37 -18.41
C GLY A 27 -3.82 9.84 -17.06
N PHE A 28 -4.26 11.09 -17.00
CA PHE A 28 -4.61 11.76 -15.74
C PHE A 28 -6.06 11.55 -15.29
N ASN A 29 -6.94 11.03 -16.15
CA ASN A 29 -8.35 10.84 -15.83
C ASN A 29 -8.63 9.40 -15.38
N ALA A 30 -8.75 9.21 -14.07
CA ALA A 30 -9.00 7.91 -13.45
C ALA A 30 -10.30 7.19 -13.88
N GLN A 31 -11.24 7.89 -14.54
CA GLN A 31 -12.47 7.27 -15.05
C GLN A 31 -12.30 6.68 -16.47
N THR A 32 -11.33 7.17 -17.24
CA THR A 32 -11.22 6.85 -18.68
C THR A 32 -9.88 6.26 -19.06
N ASP A 33 -8.83 6.56 -18.32
CA ASP A 33 -7.47 6.20 -18.71
C ASP A 33 -7.06 4.92 -18.00
N ALA A 34 -6.35 4.03 -18.71
CA ALA A 34 -6.02 2.71 -18.20
C ALA A 34 -5.11 2.79 -16.95
N LEU A 35 -5.38 1.92 -15.96
CA LEU A 35 -4.39 1.53 -14.96
C LEU A 35 -3.48 0.45 -15.57
N LEU A 36 -2.18 0.68 -15.53
CA LEU A 36 -1.19 -0.17 -16.20
C LEU A 36 -0.35 -0.96 -15.20
N GLU A 37 0.01 -0.36 -14.08
CA GLU A 37 0.74 -1.04 -13.01
C GLU A 37 0.30 -0.57 -11.63
N ILE A 38 0.47 -1.42 -10.63
CA ILE A 38 0.27 -1.07 -9.21
C ILE A 38 1.36 -1.70 -8.35
N ALA A 39 1.84 -0.94 -7.37
CA ALA A 39 2.62 -1.43 -6.25
C ALA A 39 1.92 -1.12 -4.92
N ALA A 40 1.92 -2.07 -3.99
CA ALA A 40 1.33 -1.91 -2.66
C ALA A 40 2.25 -2.50 -1.57
N ILE A 41 2.52 -1.72 -0.53
CA ILE A 41 3.44 -2.08 0.56
C ILE A 41 2.79 -1.71 1.91
N PRO A 42 2.33 -2.70 2.71
CA PRO A 42 1.85 -2.43 4.05
C PRO A 42 2.96 -1.87 4.94
N ILE A 43 2.60 -0.99 5.88
CA ILE A 43 3.52 -0.54 6.94
C ILE A 43 3.30 -1.39 8.18
N VAL A 44 4.36 -2.02 8.68
CA VAL A 44 4.33 -2.93 9.84
C VAL A 44 5.29 -2.48 10.94
N TYR A 45 5.16 -3.04 12.13
CA TYR A 45 6.15 -2.88 13.20
C TYR A 45 7.24 -3.93 13.06
N ASN A 46 8.50 -3.54 13.24
CA ASN A 46 9.60 -4.46 13.49
C ASN A 46 9.67 -4.85 14.99
N GLU A 47 10.64 -5.69 15.34
CA GLU A 47 10.89 -6.15 16.72
C GLU A 47 11.33 -5.01 17.68
N GLU A 48 11.70 -3.85 17.16
CA GLU A 48 12.05 -2.65 17.93
C GLU A 48 10.87 -1.68 18.08
N GLY A 49 9.68 -2.05 17.59
CA GLY A 49 8.49 -1.20 17.62
C GLY A 49 8.56 0.01 16.67
N GLN A 50 9.40 -0.06 15.62
CA GLN A 50 9.53 0.97 14.59
C GLN A 50 8.73 0.60 13.34
N PHE A 51 8.23 1.61 12.62
CA PHE A 51 7.57 1.39 11.33
C PHE A 51 8.57 1.02 10.26
N VAL A 52 8.30 -0.08 9.56
CA VAL A 52 9.09 -0.56 8.42
C VAL A 52 8.17 -0.99 7.27
N PRO A 53 8.67 -1.00 6.02
CA PRO A 53 7.98 -1.64 4.92
C PRO A 53 7.75 -3.13 5.19
N GLY A 54 6.52 -3.60 4.97
CA GLY A 54 6.16 -5.01 4.97
C GLY A 54 6.44 -5.67 3.61
N GLN A 55 5.75 -6.80 3.36
CA GLN A 55 5.82 -7.50 2.07
C GLN A 55 5.38 -6.57 0.93
N ALA A 56 6.23 -6.40 -0.08
CA ALA A 56 5.87 -5.68 -1.28
C ALA A 56 5.05 -6.57 -2.23
N TYR A 57 3.99 -6.00 -2.79
CA TYR A 57 3.18 -6.58 -3.85
C TYR A 57 3.23 -5.68 -5.08
N HIS A 58 3.30 -6.28 -6.26
CA HIS A 58 3.24 -5.54 -7.52
C HIS A 58 2.53 -6.37 -8.59
N ALA A 59 1.94 -5.70 -9.58
CA ALA A 59 1.34 -6.34 -10.74
C ALA A 59 1.30 -5.41 -11.96
N HIS A 60 1.51 -5.99 -13.14
CA HIS A 60 1.06 -5.39 -14.40
C HIS A 60 -0.42 -5.67 -14.60
N ILE A 61 -1.16 -4.71 -15.13
CA ILE A 61 -2.61 -4.75 -15.28
C ILE A 61 -2.95 -4.59 -16.76
N ASN A 62 -3.80 -5.48 -17.25
CA ASN A 62 -4.37 -5.33 -18.59
C ASN A 62 -5.38 -4.18 -18.58
N PRO A 63 -5.33 -3.25 -19.56
CA PRO A 63 -6.32 -2.18 -19.69
C PRO A 63 -7.74 -2.72 -19.69
N PHE A 64 -8.65 -2.01 -19.04
CA PHE A 64 -10.07 -2.35 -19.10
C PHE A 64 -10.63 -2.04 -20.51
N GLU A 65 -11.75 -2.67 -20.86
CA GLU A 65 -12.37 -2.49 -22.17
C GLU A 65 -12.75 -1.02 -22.42
N GLY A 66 -12.27 -0.45 -23.53
CA GLY A 66 -12.55 0.94 -23.90
C GLY A 66 -11.70 1.98 -23.16
N ALA A 67 -10.68 1.57 -22.40
CA ALA A 67 -9.75 2.51 -21.79
C ALA A 67 -8.95 3.32 -22.83
N ASN A 68 -8.68 4.59 -22.51
CA ASN A 68 -7.71 5.39 -23.24
C ASN A 68 -6.28 4.89 -22.92
N LEU A 69 -5.43 4.87 -23.95
CA LEU A 69 -4.01 4.49 -23.89
C LEU A 69 -3.10 5.63 -24.35
#